data_AF-A0A1N6F8I1-F1
#
_entry.id   AF-A0A1N6F8I1-F1
#
_cell.length_a   1.000
_cell.length_b   1.000
_cell.length_c   1.000
_cell.angle_alpha   90.00
_cell.angle_beta   90.00
_cell.angle_gamma   90.00
#
_symmetry.space_group_name_H-M   'P 1'
#
loop_
_entity.id
_entity.type
_entity.pdbx_description
1 polymer ?
#
loop_
_entity_poly.entity_id
_entity_poly.type
_entity_poly.pdbx_seq_one_letter_code
_entity_poly.pdbx_strand_id
1 'polypeptide(L)'
;MKLKKIITFFAVAALLLGLIGCTPTIDGSSEEAFDTSYEEVMKEVPEKDKLRVKAAFAAFTAKKTLEATLEGTFSKDEIKKKVYAAMDGKTANDILKLTGQDEIKEEEK
;
A
#
# COMPACT_ATOMS: atom_id res chain seq x y z
N MET A 1 -33.39 23.05 23.70
CA MET A 1 -32.35 23.54 22.76
C MET A 1 -30.98 22.82 22.84
N LYS A 2 -30.72 21.94 23.82
CA LYS A 2 -29.38 21.32 24.01
C LYS A 2 -29.17 20.00 23.25
N LEU A 3 -30.21 19.16 23.09
CA LEU A 3 -30.10 17.88 22.38
C LEU A 3 -29.79 18.04 20.88
N LYS A 4 -30.44 19.01 20.21
CA LYS A 4 -30.21 19.28 18.78
C LYS A 4 -28.76 19.64 18.47
N LYS A 5 -28.06 20.37 19.37
CA LYS A 5 -26.66 20.75 19.19
C LYS A 5 -25.67 19.58 19.38
N ILE A 6 -26.00 18.61 20.24
CA ILE A 6 -25.16 17.43 20.49
C ILE A 6 -25.19 16.49 19.27
N ILE A 7 -26.37 16.30 18.67
CA ILE A 7 -26.53 15.43 17.49
C ILE A 7 -25.78 16.02 16.28
N THR A 8 -25.81 17.34 16.08
CA THR A 8 -25.06 17.99 14.99
C THR A 8 -23.55 17.87 15.18
N PHE A 9 -23.05 17.93 16.42
CA PHE A 9 -21.61 17.78 16.70
C PHE A 9 -21.09 16.37 16.38
N PHE A 10 -21.86 15.33 16.73
CA PHE A 10 -21.50 13.94 16.39
C PHE A 10 -21.58 13.66 14.88
N ALA A 11 -22.53 14.25 14.16
CA ALA A 11 -22.64 14.10 12.71
C ALA A 11 -21.43 14.71 11.96
N VAL A 12 -20.92 15.85 12.42
CA VAL A 12 -19.72 16.49 11.82
C VAL A 12 -18.45 15.72 12.17
N ALA A 13 -18.34 15.18 13.39
CA ALA A 13 -17.20 14.34 13.79
C ALA A 13 -17.14 13.02 13.00
N ALA A 14 -18.28 12.38 12.73
CA ALA A 14 -18.36 11.18 11.90
C ALA A 14 -18.00 11.47 10.42
N LEU A 15 -18.38 12.64 9.90
CA LEU A 15 -17.99 13.09 8.56
C LEU A 15 -16.48 13.40 8.46
N LEU A 16 -15.88 13.96 9.52
CA LEU A 16 -14.44 14.24 9.60
C LEU A 16 -13.60 12.97 9.78
N LEU A 17 -14.09 11.97 10.51
CA LEU A 17 -13.43 10.66 10.63
C LEU A 17 -13.49 9.85 9.33
N GLY A 18 -14.54 10.04 8.52
CA GLY A 18 -14.64 9.45 7.17
C GLY A 18 -13.76 10.13 6.12
N LEU A 19 -13.11 11.25 6.44
CA LEU A 19 -12.18 11.99 5.57
C LEU A 19 -10.70 11.73 5.91
N ILE A 20 -10.41 10.95 6.95
CA ILE A 20 -9.08 10.35 7.13
C ILE A 20 -9.00 9.28 6.05
N GLY A 21 -8.54 9.67 4.87
CA GLY A 21 -8.50 8.82 3.68
C GLY A 21 -7.91 7.47 4.06
N CYS A 22 -8.68 6.40 3.79
CA CYS A 22 -8.11 5.06 3.80
C CYS A 22 -6.99 5.08 2.75
N THR A 23 -5.75 5.30 3.17
CA THR A 23 -4.61 5.13 2.28
C THR A 23 -4.71 3.72 1.71
N PRO A 24 -4.81 3.56 0.38
CA PRO A 24 -4.96 2.26 -0.23
C PRO A 24 -3.78 1.40 0.20
N THR A 25 -4.09 0.15 0.47
CA THR A 25 -3.12 -0.88 0.83
C THR A 25 -3.20 -2.00 -0.18
N ILE A 26 -2.08 -2.65 -0.41
CA ILE A 26 -2.03 -3.87 -1.20
C ILE A 26 -2.85 -4.98 -0.51
N ASP A 27 -3.66 -5.69 -1.29
CA ASP A 27 -4.36 -6.92 -0.92
C ASP A 27 -3.59 -8.11 -1.48
N GLY A 28 -2.92 -8.86 -0.62
CA GLY A 28 -2.12 -10.02 -0.99
C GLY A 28 -2.88 -11.34 -1.03
N SER A 29 -4.21 -11.33 -0.90
CA SER A 29 -5.03 -12.55 -0.76
C SER A 29 -5.09 -13.40 -2.03
N SER A 30 -4.98 -12.77 -3.21
CA SER A 30 -4.98 -13.42 -4.52
C SER A 30 -4.27 -12.56 -5.57
N GLU A 31 -3.96 -13.13 -6.75
CA GLU A 31 -3.34 -12.36 -7.86
C GLU A 31 -4.27 -11.24 -8.35
N GLU A 32 -5.56 -11.51 -8.51
CA GLU A 32 -6.55 -10.53 -8.96
C GLU A 32 -6.72 -9.38 -7.94
N ALA A 33 -6.76 -9.72 -6.64
CA ALA A 33 -6.84 -8.74 -5.57
C ALA A 33 -5.56 -7.90 -5.47
N PHE A 34 -4.40 -8.54 -5.64
CA PHE A 34 -3.10 -7.88 -5.64
C PHE A 34 -2.99 -6.89 -6.79
N ASP A 35 -3.32 -7.30 -8.02
CA ASP A 35 -3.20 -6.45 -9.20
C ASP A 35 -4.14 -5.24 -9.09
N THR A 36 -5.38 -5.46 -8.64
CA THR A 36 -6.38 -4.40 -8.45
C THR A 36 -5.93 -3.40 -7.39
N SER A 37 -5.58 -3.89 -6.20
CA SER A 37 -5.15 -3.04 -5.08
C SER A 37 -3.82 -2.34 -5.35
N TYR A 38 -2.88 -2.98 -6.05
CA TYR A 38 -1.64 -2.32 -6.49
C TYR A 38 -1.91 -1.17 -7.44
N GLU A 39 -2.86 -1.33 -8.37
CA GLU A 39 -3.25 -0.25 -9.26
C GLU A 39 -3.91 0.92 -8.50
N GLU A 40 -4.72 0.63 -7.47
CA GLU A 40 -5.28 1.65 -6.57
C GLU A 40 -4.21 2.40 -5.79
N VAL A 41 -3.26 1.69 -5.18
CA VAL A 41 -2.09 2.29 -4.51
C VAL A 41 -1.35 3.21 -5.46
N MET A 42 -1.09 2.77 -6.69
CA MET A 42 -0.34 3.55 -7.68
C MET A 42 -1.12 4.75 -8.25
N LYS A 43 -2.45 4.78 -8.15
CA LYS A 43 -3.27 5.94 -8.55
C LYS A 43 -3.08 7.12 -7.59
N GLU A 44 -2.85 6.85 -6.30
CA GLU A 44 -2.63 7.89 -5.29
C GLU A 44 -1.19 8.38 -5.20
N VAL A 45 -0.24 7.63 -5.78
CA VAL A 45 1.17 8.04 -5.83
C VAL A 45 1.34 9.25 -6.78
N PRO A 46 1.97 10.36 -6.33
CA PRO A 46 2.31 11.48 -7.20
C PRO A 46 3.15 11.03 -8.40
N GLU A 47 2.91 11.61 -9.58
CA GLU A 47 3.57 11.18 -10.84
C GLU A 47 5.11 11.15 -10.72
N LYS A 48 5.69 12.14 -10.04
CA LYS A 48 7.14 12.24 -9.78
C LYS A 48 7.71 11.06 -8.99
N ASP A 49 6.89 10.40 -8.18
CA ASP A 49 7.30 9.30 -7.29
C ASP A 49 6.85 7.92 -7.80
N LYS A 50 5.98 7.85 -8.82
CA LYS A 50 5.49 6.57 -9.38
C LYS A 50 6.63 5.66 -9.83
N LEU A 51 7.64 6.22 -10.50
CA LEU A 51 8.79 5.44 -10.95
C LEU A 51 9.61 4.88 -9.78
N ARG A 52 9.74 5.66 -8.70
CA ARG A 52 10.45 5.26 -7.47
C ARG A 52 9.73 4.10 -6.78
N VAL A 53 8.41 4.21 -6.60
CA VAL A 53 7.59 3.13 -6.01
C VAL A 53 7.66 1.85 -6.86
N LYS A 54 7.54 1.96 -8.20
CA LYS A 54 7.70 0.82 -9.10
C LYS A 54 9.08 0.17 -8.99
N ALA A 55 10.15 0.98 -8.95
CA ALA A 55 11.51 0.48 -8.80
C ALA A 55 11.72 -0.21 -7.44
N ALA A 56 11.17 0.36 -6.37
CA ALA A 56 11.23 -0.22 -5.03
C ALA A 56 10.51 -1.58 -4.97
N PHE A 57 9.32 -1.67 -5.57
CA PHE A 57 8.58 -2.93 -5.68
C PHE A 57 9.34 -3.99 -6.49
N ALA A 58 9.95 -3.61 -7.61
CA ALA A 58 10.76 -4.51 -8.43
C ALA A 58 11.99 -5.03 -7.67
N ALA A 59 12.69 -4.15 -6.96
CA ALA A 59 13.84 -4.53 -6.13
C ALA A 59 13.43 -5.46 -4.98
N PHE A 60 12.29 -5.21 -4.33
CA PHE A 60 11.72 -6.11 -3.33
C PHE A 60 11.40 -7.49 -3.91
N THR A 61 10.75 -7.54 -5.07
CA THR A 61 10.42 -8.80 -5.76
C THR A 61 11.68 -9.59 -6.12
N ALA A 62 12.73 -8.93 -6.61
CA ALA A 62 14.00 -9.56 -6.90
C ALA A 62 14.66 -10.13 -5.62
N LYS A 63 14.64 -9.36 -4.52
CA LYS A 63 15.14 -9.81 -3.22
C LYS A 63 14.39 -11.05 -2.72
N LYS A 64 13.05 -11.04 -2.78
CA LYS A 64 12.22 -12.18 -2.37
C LYS A 64 12.42 -13.41 -3.26
N THR A 65 12.63 -13.20 -4.56
CA THR A 65 12.97 -14.28 -5.49
C THR A 65 14.31 -14.92 -5.13
N LEU A 66 15.33 -14.10 -4.79
CA LEU A 66 16.63 -14.60 -4.36
C LEU A 66 16.53 -15.35 -3.01
N GLU A 67 15.84 -14.79 -2.02
CA GLU A 67 15.59 -15.45 -0.73
C GLU A 67 14.92 -16.81 -0.92
N ALA A 68 13.86 -16.86 -1.72
CA ALA A 68 13.16 -18.10 -2.01
C ALA A 68 14.06 -19.13 -2.72
N THR A 69 14.91 -18.68 -3.65
CA THR A 69 15.88 -19.54 -4.33
C THR A 69 16.89 -20.14 -3.35
N LEU A 70 17.39 -19.34 -2.40
CA LEU A 70 18.30 -19.80 -1.35
C LEU A 70 17.64 -20.78 -0.38
N GLU A 71 16.33 -20.65 -0.17
CA GLU A 71 15.50 -21.61 0.59
C GLU A 71 15.14 -22.88 -0.21
N GLY A 72 15.62 -23.00 -1.46
CA GLY A 72 15.34 -24.15 -2.33
C GLY A 72 13.96 -24.10 -3.02
N THR A 73 13.28 -22.95 -2.98
CA THR A 73 12.02 -22.70 -3.71
C THR A 73 12.33 -22.17 -5.10
N PHE A 74 11.98 -22.94 -6.14
CA PHE A 74 12.18 -22.56 -7.55
C PHE A 74 10.87 -22.39 -8.32
N SER A 75 9.74 -22.75 -7.73
CA SER A 75 8.43 -22.56 -8.35
C SER A 75 8.08 -21.08 -8.41
N LYS A 76 7.85 -20.57 -9.63
CA LYS A 76 7.45 -19.18 -9.86
C LYS A 76 6.18 -18.81 -9.09
N ASP A 77 5.21 -19.73 -9.01
CA ASP A 77 3.93 -19.47 -8.36
C ASP A 77 4.05 -19.44 -6.83
N GLU A 78 4.94 -20.25 -6.26
CA GLU A 78 5.25 -20.18 -4.83
C GLU A 78 5.98 -18.90 -4.47
N ILE A 79 6.91 -18.46 -5.32
CA ILE A 79 7.61 -17.18 -5.15
C ILE A 79 6.62 -16.02 -5.24
N LYS A 80 5.71 -16.02 -6.23
CA LYS A 80 4.64 -15.02 -6.34
C LYS A 80 3.79 -14.96 -5.08
N LYS A 81 3.34 -16.10 -4.56
CA LYS A 81 2.56 -16.16 -3.30
C LYS A 81 3.33 -15.58 -2.12
N LYS A 82 4.63 -15.86 -2.01
CA LYS A 82 5.50 -15.26 -0.98
C LYS A 82 5.58 -13.74 -1.14
N VAL A 83 5.64 -13.23 -2.37
CA VAL A 83 5.65 -11.79 -2.65
C VAL A 83 4.32 -11.14 -2.27
N TYR A 84 3.18 -11.71 -2.69
CA TYR A 84 1.85 -11.18 -2.37
C TYR A 84 1.62 -11.16 -0.85
N ALA A 85 1.87 -12.28 -0.16
CA ALA A 85 1.75 -12.36 1.28
C ALA A 85 2.66 -11.35 2.01
N ALA A 86 3.86 -11.12 1.48
CA ALA A 86 4.79 -10.17 2.09
C ALA A 86 4.45 -8.71 1.77
N MET A 87 3.55 -8.44 0.82
CA MET A 87 3.10 -7.11 0.43
C MET A 87 1.72 -6.75 0.98
N ASP A 88 0.96 -7.74 1.45
CA ASP A 88 -0.37 -7.55 2.04
C ASP A 88 -0.36 -6.47 3.14
N GLY A 89 -1.35 -5.57 3.08
CA GLY A 89 -1.51 -4.43 3.97
C GLY A 89 -0.51 -3.27 3.78
N LYS A 90 0.41 -3.34 2.81
CA LYS A 90 1.42 -2.28 2.60
C LYS A 90 0.89 -1.11 1.79
N THR A 91 1.29 0.10 2.17
CA THR A 91 1.07 1.34 1.41
C THR A 91 2.24 1.62 0.46
N ALA A 92 2.11 2.62 -0.42
CA ALA A 92 3.22 3.09 -1.27
C ALA A 92 4.47 3.50 -0.46
N ASN A 93 4.29 4.16 0.70
CA ASN A 93 5.39 4.54 1.57
C ASN A 93 6.09 3.34 2.21
N ASP A 94 5.33 2.28 2.54
CA ASP A 94 5.93 1.04 3.04
C ASP A 94 6.77 0.35 1.96
N ILE A 95 6.35 0.42 0.70
CA ILE A 95 7.12 -0.11 -0.44
C ILE A 95 8.47 0.62 -0.56
N LEU A 96 8.48 1.93 -0.43
CA LEU A 96 9.72 2.73 -0.46
C LEU A 96 10.64 2.38 0.71
N LYS A 97 10.10 2.25 1.92
CA LYS A 97 10.85 1.86 3.13
C LYS A 97 11.54 0.51 3.00
N LEU A 98 10.93 -0.46 2.32
CA LEU A 98 11.52 -1.78 2.07
C LEU A 98 12.86 -1.70 1.32
N THR A 99 13.11 -0.59 0.62
CA THR A 99 14.32 -0.35 -0.17
C THR A 99 15.16 0.81 0.36
N GLY A 100 14.84 1.35 1.54
CA GLY A 100 15.56 2.45 2.16
C GLY A 100 15.39 3.79 1.43
N GLN A 101 14.31 3.94 0.65
CA GLN A 101 13.99 5.21 -0.01
C GLN A 101 13.17 6.13 0.90
N ASP A 102 13.33 7.44 0.72
CA ASP A 102 12.56 8.45 1.45
C ASP A 102 11.06 8.33 1.17
N GLU A 103 10.24 8.58 2.19
CA GLU A 103 8.78 8.63 2.08
C GLU A 103 8.32 9.71 1.08
N ILE A 104 7.18 9.46 0.45
CA ILE A 104 6.42 10.48 -0.26
C ILE A 104 5.89 11.43 0.80
N LYS A 105 6.45 12.64 0.84
CA LYS A 105 5.92 13.74 1.63
C LYS A 105 4.85 14.42 0.80
N GLU A 106 3.65 14.56 1.36
CA GLU A 106 2.64 15.42 0.77
C GLU A 106 3.24 16.83 0.65
N GLU A 107 3.29 17.36 -0.57
CA GLU A 107 3.48 18.80 -0.74
C GLU A 107 2.17 19.44 -0.28
N GLU A 108 2.22 20.19 0.84
CA GLU A 108 1.14 21.09 1.22
C GLU A 108 0.77 21.93 0.00
N LYS A 109 -0.44 21.72 -0.53
CA LYS A 109 -1.02 22.55 -1.59
C LYS A 109 -1.51 23.88 -1.04
#